data_AF-A0A961L0A9-F1
#
_entry.id   AF-A0A961L0A9-F1
#
_cell.length_a   1.000
_cell.length_b   1.000
_cell.length_c   1.000
_cell.angle_alpha   90.00
_cell.angle_beta   90.00
_cell.angle_gamma   90.00
#
_symmetry.space_group_name_H-M   'P 1'
#
loop_
_entity.id
_entity.type
_entity.pdbx_description
1 polymer ?
#
loop_
_entity_poly.entity_id
_entity_poly.type
_entity_poly.pdbx_seq_one_letter_code
_entity_poly.pdbx_strand_id
1 'polypeptide(L)'
;MSKLKKPAEFRPNDFVVYPAHGVGRIISIDEQDVAGIRLEMFVISFEKDKMTLRVPTGKASSVGMRPLSSSDIVDRALETLKGRARVKRAMWSRRAQEYEQKINSGDLISIAEVVRDLHRNDDQREQS
;
A
#
# COMPACT_ATOMS: atom_id res chain seq x y z
N MET A 1 -15.75 -4.50 14.75
CA MET A 1 -15.27 -4.95 13.42
C MET A 1 -15.41 -3.81 12.42
N SER A 2 -14.34 -3.07 12.11
CA SER A 2 -14.37 -2.07 11.04
C SER A 2 -14.29 -2.78 9.69
N LYS A 3 -15.39 -2.79 8.93
CA LYS A 3 -15.36 -3.25 7.53
C LYS A 3 -14.36 -2.38 6.75
N LEU A 4 -13.51 -3.00 5.94
CA LEU A 4 -12.63 -2.30 5.00
C LEU A 4 -13.50 -1.45 4.06
N LYS A 5 -13.34 -0.11 4.13
CA LYS A 5 -14.04 0.81 3.24
C LYS A 5 -13.58 0.59 1.80
N LYS A 6 -14.54 0.53 0.87
CA LYS A 6 -14.22 0.44 -0.57
C LYS A 6 -13.67 1.79 -1.06
N PRO A 7 -12.85 1.82 -2.12
CA PRO A 7 -12.29 3.08 -2.62
C PRO A 7 -13.32 4.11 -3.10
N ALA A 8 -14.53 3.65 -3.46
CA ALA A 8 -15.65 4.51 -3.82
C ALA A 8 -16.39 5.11 -2.59
N GLU A 9 -16.03 4.73 -1.36
CA GLU A 9 -16.70 5.15 -0.12
C GLU A 9 -15.81 6.05 0.76
N PHE A 10 -14.67 6.50 0.24
CA PHE A 10 -13.79 7.39 0.99
C PHE A 10 -14.46 8.75 1.26
N ARG A 11 -14.20 9.29 2.44
CA ARG A 11 -14.75 10.57 2.90
C ARG A 11 -13.63 11.55 3.25
N PRO A 12 -13.92 12.86 3.30
CA PRO A 12 -13.01 13.82 3.91
C PRO A 12 -12.56 13.36 5.31
N ASN A 13 -11.30 13.60 5.61
CA ASN A 13 -10.55 13.15 6.79
C ASN A 13 -10.23 11.64 6.87
N ASP A 14 -10.64 10.80 5.91
CA ASP A 14 -10.15 9.43 5.85
C ASP A 14 -8.65 9.39 5.47
N PHE A 15 -7.92 8.47 6.08
CA PHE A 15 -6.56 8.13 5.70
C PHE A 15 -6.55 7.05 4.62
N VAL A 16 -5.72 7.25 3.60
CA VAL A 16 -5.58 6.37 2.45
C VAL A 16 -4.12 6.10 2.14
N VAL A 17 -3.84 4.98 1.48
CA VAL A 17 -2.53 4.62 0.96
C VAL A 17 -2.53 4.80 -0.55
N TYR A 18 -1.55 5.54 -1.05
CA TYR A 18 -1.25 5.68 -2.47
C TYR A 18 0.08 4.98 -2.79
N PRO A 19 0.14 4.03 -3.76
CA PRO A 19 1.30 3.16 -3.97
C PRO A 19 2.67 3.85 -4.09
N ALA A 20 2.74 5.07 -4.64
CA ALA A 20 3.99 5.81 -4.81
C ALA A 20 4.33 6.77 -3.65
N HIS A 21 3.33 7.21 -2.87
CA HIS A 21 3.48 8.30 -1.88
C HIS A 21 3.15 7.87 -0.45
N GLY A 22 2.71 6.62 -0.26
CA GLY A 22 2.40 6.09 1.06
C GLY A 22 1.10 6.65 1.61
N VAL A 23 1.08 6.98 2.90
CA VAL A 23 -0.13 7.40 3.61
C VAL A 23 -0.42 8.88 3.36
N GLY A 24 -1.62 9.17 2.91
CA GLY A 24 -2.17 10.53 2.78
C GLY A 24 -3.52 10.66 3.48
N ARG A 25 -3.96 11.90 3.70
CA ARG A 25 -5.29 12.22 4.24
C ARG A 25 -6.12 12.92 3.17
N ILE A 26 -7.36 12.49 2.98
CA ILE A 26 -8.32 13.20 2.11
C ILE A 26 -8.74 14.48 2.81
N ILE A 27 -8.49 15.62 2.18
CA ILE A 27 -8.87 16.95 2.68
C ILE A 27 -10.31 17.27 2.26
N SER A 28 -10.63 17.04 1.00
CA SER A 28 -11.95 17.31 0.42
C SER A 28 -12.21 16.44 -0.81
N ILE A 29 -13.46 16.48 -1.25
CA ILE A 29 -13.91 15.93 -2.53
C ILE A 29 -14.42 17.12 -3.32
N ASP A 30 -13.73 17.45 -4.41
CA ASP A 30 -14.00 18.65 -5.20
C ASP A 30 -14.44 18.24 -6.61
N GLU A 31 -15.41 18.96 -7.17
CA GLU A 31 -15.71 18.88 -8.60
C GLU A 31 -14.82 19.86 -9.37
N GLN A 32 -14.15 19.36 -10.42
CA GLN A 32 -13.37 20.19 -11.35
C GLN A 32 -13.82 19.96 -12.78
N ASP A 33 -13.88 21.04 -13.55
CA ASP A 33 -14.09 20.99 -14.99
C ASP A 33 -12.73 20.81 -15.70
N VAL A 34 -12.54 19.67 -16.35
CA VAL A 34 -11.34 19.37 -17.13
C VAL A 34 -11.76 19.09 -18.57
N ALA A 35 -11.33 19.97 -19.48
CA ALA A 35 -11.66 19.87 -20.91
C ALA A 35 -13.17 19.82 -21.21
N GLY A 36 -14.00 20.54 -20.44
CA GLY A 36 -15.45 20.59 -20.61
C GLY A 36 -16.19 19.42 -19.96
N ILE A 37 -15.49 18.57 -19.22
CA ILE A 37 -16.06 17.44 -18.49
C ILE A 37 -15.92 17.71 -17.00
N ARG A 38 -17.05 17.73 -16.28
CA ARG A 38 -17.05 17.80 -14.82
C ARG A 38 -16.64 16.45 -14.23
N LEU A 39 -15.59 16.46 -13.42
CA LEU A 39 -15.03 15.30 -12.75
C LEU A 39 -14.97 15.55 -11.25
N GLU A 40 -15.50 14.60 -10.48
CA GLU A 40 -15.33 14.57 -9.03
C GLU A 40 -13.94 14.01 -8.70
N MET A 41 -13.20 14.67 -7.81
CA MET A 41 -11.82 14.33 -7.46
C MET A 41 -11.61 14.33 -5.95
N PHE A 42 -10.89 13.33 -5.46
CA PHE A 42 -10.31 13.33 -4.11
C PHE A 42 -9.12 14.28 -4.06
N VAL A 43 -9.11 15.19 -3.10
CA VAL A 43 -7.95 16.03 -2.77
C VAL A 43 -7.22 15.40 -1.59
N ILE A 44 -6.02 14.88 -1.81
CA ILE A 44 -5.25 14.10 -0.83
C ILE A 44 -3.99 14.87 -0.47
N SER A 45 -3.76 15.11 0.83
CA SER A 45 -2.53 15.70 1.34
C SER A 45 -1.59 14.64 1.88
N PHE A 46 -0.33 14.71 1.47
CA PHE A 46 0.76 13.89 1.95
C PHE A 46 1.70 14.76 2.80
N GLU A 47 1.63 14.60 4.13
CA GLU A 47 2.40 15.43 5.07
C GLU A 47 3.92 15.27 4.89
N LYS A 48 4.37 14.03 4.64
CA LYS A 48 5.79 13.70 4.47
C LYS A 48 6.41 14.42 3.26
N ASP A 49 5.70 14.45 2.15
CA ASP A 49 6.18 15.01 0.88
C ASP A 49 5.77 16.49 0.70
N LYS A 50 5.02 17.07 1.65
CA LYS A 50 4.40 18.40 1.57
C LYS A 50 3.67 18.62 0.23
N MET A 51 2.97 17.58 -0.23
CA MET A 51 2.35 17.54 -1.56
C MET A 51 0.84 17.31 -1.46
N THR A 52 0.08 17.90 -2.39
CA THR A 52 -1.36 17.65 -2.55
C THR A 52 -1.62 17.01 -3.91
N LEU A 53 -2.21 15.83 -3.92
CA LEU A 53 -2.58 15.09 -5.12
C LEU A 53 -4.10 15.17 -5.35
N ARG A 54 -4.51 15.27 -6.61
CA ARG A 54 -5.92 15.18 -7.01
C ARG A 54 -6.14 13.90 -7.80
N VAL A 55 -7.06 13.06 -7.35
CA VAL A 55 -7.34 11.76 -7.97
C VAL A 55 -8.83 11.68 -8.31
N PRO A 56 -9.22 11.49 -9.58
CA PRO A 56 -10.62 11.30 -9.95
C PRO A 56 -11.24 10.12 -9.18
N THR A 57 -12.44 10.30 -8.62
CA THR A 57 -13.05 9.30 -7.74
C THR A 57 -13.26 7.96 -8.45
N GLY A 58 -13.67 7.99 -9.72
CA GLY A 58 -13.81 6.80 -10.57
C GLY A 58 -12.50 6.05 -10.88
N LYS A 59 -11.33 6.69 -10.72
CA LYS A 59 -10.01 6.07 -10.96
C LYS A 59 -9.30 5.63 -9.68
N ALA A 60 -9.86 5.90 -8.50
CA ALA A 60 -9.22 5.58 -7.22
C ALA A 60 -8.80 4.10 -7.11
N SER A 61 -9.70 3.16 -7.42
CA SER A 61 -9.39 1.73 -7.41
C SER A 61 -8.33 1.35 -8.45
N SER A 62 -8.40 1.91 -9.66
CA SER A 62 -7.50 1.55 -10.76
C SER A 62 -6.07 2.03 -10.54
N VAL A 63 -5.88 3.13 -9.81
CA VAL A 63 -4.54 3.65 -9.46
C VAL A 63 -3.97 2.98 -8.20
N GLY A 64 -4.66 1.97 -7.65
CA GLY A 64 -4.20 1.23 -6.48
C GLY A 64 -4.38 1.98 -5.16
N MET A 65 -5.26 2.99 -5.11
CA MET A 65 -5.59 3.71 -3.87
C MET A 65 -6.39 2.81 -2.93
N ARG A 66 -5.96 2.72 -1.68
CA ARG A 66 -6.48 1.74 -0.71
C ARG A 66 -6.72 2.34 0.67
N PRO A 67 -7.66 1.80 1.47
CA PRO A 67 -7.79 2.17 2.87
C PRO A 67 -6.56 1.72 3.68
N LEU A 68 -6.39 2.29 4.87
CA LEU A 68 -5.50 1.73 5.87
C LEU A 68 -5.92 0.30 6.25
N SER A 69 -4.93 -0.52 6.63
CA SER A 69 -5.18 -1.85 7.18
C SER A 69 -5.80 -1.75 8.58
N SER A 70 -6.64 -2.73 8.95
CA SER A 70 -7.16 -2.82 10.32
C SER A 70 -6.08 -3.25 11.31
N SER A 71 -6.29 -2.98 12.60
CA SER A 71 -5.40 -3.44 13.68
C SER A 71 -5.16 -4.95 13.61
N ASP A 72 -6.20 -5.74 13.37
CA ASP A 72 -6.09 -7.20 13.32
C ASP A 72 -5.13 -7.68 12.21
N ILE A 73 -5.12 -7.00 11.06
CA ILE A 73 -4.20 -7.31 9.95
C ILE A 73 -2.78 -6.88 10.32
N VAL A 74 -2.62 -5.74 11.01
CA VAL A 74 -1.33 -5.26 11.51
C VAL A 74 -0.73 -6.26 12.50
N ASP A 75 -1.51 -6.75 13.46
CA ASP A 75 -1.04 -7.72 14.45
C ASP A 75 -0.57 -9.01 13.79
N ARG A 76 -1.36 -9.53 12.83
CA ARG A 76 -0.96 -10.71 12.04
C ARG A 76 0.28 -10.48 11.19
N ALA A 77 0.45 -9.28 10.62
CA ALA A 77 1.64 -8.93 9.87
C ALA A 77 2.89 -8.88 10.78
N LEU A 78 2.75 -8.35 12.00
CA LEU A 78 3.82 -8.33 13.01
C LEU A 78 4.19 -9.75 13.47
N GLU A 79 3.21 -10.63 13.68
CA GLU A 79 3.46 -12.05 13.95
C GLU A 79 4.22 -12.71 12.80
N THR A 80 3.79 -12.43 11.56
CA THR A 80 4.44 -12.96 10.34
C THR A 80 5.90 -12.52 10.26
N LEU A 81 6.21 -11.27 10.60
CA LEU A 81 7.58 -10.72 10.63
C LEU A 81 8.47 -11.41 11.66
N LYS A 82 7.93 -11.72 12.85
CA LYS A 82 8.67 -12.40 13.93
C LYS A 82 8.93 -13.89 13.64
N GLY A 83 8.26 -14.46 12.65
CA GLY A 83 8.43 -15.85 12.25
C GLY A 83 9.81 -16.13 11.66
N ARG A 84 10.12 -17.42 11.48
CA ARG A 84 11.36 -17.85 10.81
C ARG A 84 11.28 -17.56 9.30
N ALA A 85 12.31 -16.92 8.75
CA ALA A 85 12.45 -16.69 7.32
C ALA A 85 12.38 -18.01 6.52
N ARG A 86 11.58 -18.04 5.45
CA ARG A 86 11.38 -19.21 4.60
C ARG A 86 11.86 -18.92 3.18
N VAL A 87 13.18 -18.81 3.03
CA VAL A 87 13.80 -18.57 1.71
C VAL A 87 13.60 -19.80 0.81
N LYS A 88 12.86 -19.63 -0.28
CA LYS A 88 12.67 -20.70 -1.28
C LYS A 88 13.99 -21.01 -2.00
N ARG A 89 14.22 -22.28 -2.36
CA ARG A 89 15.40 -22.73 -3.14
C ARG A 89 15.28 -22.51 -4.66
N ALA A 90 14.41 -21.60 -5.10
CA ALA A 90 14.23 -21.29 -6.51
C ALA A 90 15.33 -20.35 -7.05
N MET A 91 15.57 -20.38 -8.35
CA MET A 91 16.45 -19.41 -9.04
C MET A 91 16.08 -17.98 -8.65
N TRP A 92 17.10 -17.14 -8.48
CA TRP A 92 16.97 -15.76 -8.02
C TRP A 92 15.92 -14.96 -8.79
N SER A 93 15.92 -15.05 -10.13
CA SER A 93 14.97 -14.32 -10.99
C SER A 93 13.52 -14.61 -10.63
N ARG A 94 13.18 -15.88 -10.38
CA ARG A 94 11.84 -16.30 -10.00
C ARG A 94 11.46 -15.78 -8.61
N ARG A 95 12.41 -15.75 -7.67
CA ARG A 95 12.19 -15.17 -6.34
C ARG A 95 11.97 -13.67 -6.38
N ALA A 96 12.78 -12.96 -7.16
CA ALA A 96 12.65 -11.52 -7.33
C ALA A 96 11.27 -11.16 -7.91
N GLN A 97 10.83 -11.88 -8.93
CA GLN A 97 9.49 -11.69 -9.52
C GLN A 97 8.36 -11.97 -8.53
N GLU A 98 8.45 -13.03 -7.71
CA GLU A 98 7.45 -13.32 -6.67
C GLU A 98 7.41 -12.21 -5.61
N TYR A 99 8.56 -11.68 -5.18
CA TYR A 99 8.61 -10.59 -4.20
C TYR A 99 8.07 -9.29 -4.77
N GLU A 100 8.38 -8.97 -6.02
CA GLU A 100 7.82 -7.80 -6.71
C GLU A 100 6.29 -7.89 -6.80
N GLN A 101 5.74 -9.06 -7.13
CA GLN A 101 4.29 -9.29 -7.13
C GLN A 101 3.68 -9.09 -5.73
N LYS A 102 4.33 -9.59 -4.68
CA LYS A 102 3.87 -9.40 -3.29
C LYS A 102 3.91 -7.94 -2.88
N ILE A 103 4.95 -7.20 -3.24
CA ILE A 103 5.07 -5.76 -2.96
C ILE A 103 3.95 -4.99 -3.69
N ASN A 104 3.75 -5.27 -4.97
CA ASN A 104 2.76 -4.60 -5.80
C ASN A 104 1.31 -4.98 -5.45
N SER A 105 1.09 -6.12 -4.79
CA SER A 105 -0.23 -6.54 -4.31
C SER A 105 -0.82 -5.58 -3.27
N GLY A 106 0.05 -4.92 -2.51
CA GLY A 106 -0.36 -4.05 -1.42
C GLY A 106 -0.90 -4.78 -0.17
N ASP A 107 -0.94 -6.11 -0.16
CA ASP A 107 -1.32 -6.88 1.02
C ASP A 107 -0.22 -6.79 2.09
N LEU A 108 -0.60 -6.30 3.27
CA LEU A 108 0.34 -6.04 4.36
C LEU A 108 1.04 -7.32 4.84
N ILE A 109 0.33 -8.46 4.84
CA ILE A 109 0.90 -9.76 5.24
C ILE A 109 1.92 -10.22 4.20
N SER A 110 1.58 -10.16 2.91
CA SER A 110 2.50 -10.48 1.83
C SER A 110 3.76 -9.61 1.85
N ILE A 111 3.64 -8.32 2.13
CA ILE A 111 4.78 -7.41 2.30
C ILE A 111 5.63 -7.82 3.51
N ALA A 112 4.99 -8.14 4.65
CA ALA A 112 5.68 -8.63 5.84
C ALA A 112 6.50 -9.91 5.57
N GLU A 113 5.99 -10.84 4.76
CA GLU A 113 6.75 -12.02 4.36
C GLU A 113 8.01 -11.67 3.55
N VAL A 114 7.88 -10.75 2.58
CA VAL A 114 9.03 -10.32 1.76
C VAL A 114 10.10 -9.69 2.65
N VAL A 115 9.70 -8.80 3.57
CA VAL A 115 10.61 -8.16 4.50
C VAL A 115 11.31 -9.20 5.38
N ARG A 116 10.56 -10.13 5.98
CA ARG A 116 11.13 -11.22 6.80
C ARG A 116 12.12 -12.07 6.01
N ASP A 117 11.76 -12.46 4.79
CA ASP A 117 12.56 -13.40 3.99
C ASP A 117 13.81 -12.73 3.38
N LEU A 118 13.81 -11.41 3.19
CA LEU A 118 14.96 -10.62 2.75
C LEU A 118 15.81 -10.09 3.91
N HIS A 119 15.23 -9.93 5.10
CA HIS A 119 15.96 -9.49 6.29
C HIS A 119 16.93 -10.59 6.72
N ARG A 120 18.22 -10.33 6.47
CA ARG A 120 19.32 -11.21 6.90
C ARG A 120 19.66 -10.88 8.35
N ASN A 121 19.66 -11.90 9.22
CA ASN A 121 20.30 -11.77 10.53
C ASN A 121 21.80 -11.54 10.30
N ASP A 122 22.46 -10.77 11.18
CA ASP A 122 23.89 -10.44 11.05
C ASP A 122 24.81 -11.68 10.92
N ASP A 123 24.37 -12.84 11.40
CA ASP A 123 25.08 -14.13 11.33
C ASP A 123 25.04 -14.81 9.95
N GLN A 124 24.29 -14.29 8.97
CA GLN A 124 24.18 -14.83 7.59
C GLN A 124 24.84 -13.93 6.53
N ARG A 125 25.87 -13.19 6.91
CA ARG A 125 26.70 -12.48 5.93
C ARG A 125 27.57 -13.50 5.19
N GLU A 126 27.52 -13.42 3.86
CA GLU A 126 28.24 -14.24 2.86
C GLU A 126 27.61 -15.57 2.43
N GLN A 127 26.90 -15.52 1.30
CA GLN A 127 27.12 -16.45 0.20
C GLN A 127 26.72 -15.72 -1.09
N SER A 128 27.75 -15.28 -1.81
CA SER A 128 27.67 -14.71 -3.16
C SER A 128 27.18 -15.74 -4.18
#